data_AF-A0A9D2DFU1-F1
#
_entry.id   AF-A0A9D2DFU1-F1
#
_cell.length_a   1.000
_cell.length_b   1.000
_cell.length_c   1.000
_cell.angle_alpha   90.00
_cell.angle_beta   90.00
_cell.angle_gamma   90.00
#
_symmetry.space_group_name_H-M   'P 1'
#
loop_
_entity.id
_entity.type
_entity.pdbx_description
1 polymer ?
#
loop_
_entity_poly.entity_id
_entity_poly.type
_entity_poly.pdbx_seq_one_letter_code
_entity_poly.pdbx_strand_id
1 'polypeptide(L)'
;MNAEQSNGCSASLDLPYPPVHAETKKYDYAYAMLSNIGSGNSEMSAVSLYFYNSVILKAEYADFARCFHDISIIEMHHLDIFATLSYQMGFDPRLWSLKNNCKQYWSPSYNNYPRKVREVIENSIKGEEAAIRKYI
;
A
#
# COMPACT_ATOMS: atom_id res chain seq x y z
N MET A 1 -25.84 30.08 -2.97
CA MET A 1 -24.54 29.52 -2.54
C MET A 1 -24.51 28.09 -3.03
N ASN A 2 -24.00 27.88 -4.24
CA ASN A 2 -23.92 26.55 -4.85
C ASN A 2 -22.59 25.96 -4.42
N ALA A 3 -22.64 24.84 -3.68
CA ALA A 3 -21.46 24.03 -3.46
C ALA A 3 -21.05 23.48 -4.83
N GLU A 4 -19.88 23.88 -5.31
CA GLU A 4 -19.21 23.18 -6.39
C GLU A 4 -19.05 21.74 -5.94
N GLN A 5 -19.75 20.85 -6.63
CA GLN A 5 -19.56 19.42 -6.50
C GLN A 5 -18.15 19.16 -7.06
N SER A 6 -17.16 19.12 -6.19
CA SER A 6 -15.79 18.81 -6.57
C SER A 6 -15.81 17.46 -7.28
N ASN A 7 -15.28 17.39 -8.51
CA ASN A 7 -14.90 16.14 -9.18
C ASN A 7 -13.77 15.48 -8.37
N GLY A 8 -14.08 15.04 -7.16
CA GLY A 8 -13.13 14.54 -6.16
C GLY A 8 -12.76 13.09 -6.41
N CYS A 9 -11.51 12.76 -6.11
CA CYS A 9 -11.08 11.37 -5.98
C CYS A 9 -11.81 10.73 -4.79
N SER A 10 -12.49 9.61 -5.04
CA SER A 10 -13.06 8.76 -3.99
C SER A 10 -12.13 7.57 -3.77
N ALA A 11 -11.25 7.65 -2.77
CA ALA A 11 -10.24 6.63 -2.48
C ALA A 11 -10.76 5.46 -1.64
N SER A 12 -11.96 5.55 -1.08
CA SER A 12 -12.55 4.53 -0.22
C SER A 12 -13.89 4.02 -0.76
N LEU A 13 -14.22 2.79 -0.38
CA LEU A 13 -15.54 2.22 -0.52
C LEU A 13 -16.15 2.13 0.88
N ASP A 14 -17.42 2.52 1.02
CA ASP A 14 -18.17 2.39 2.28
C ASP A 14 -18.67 0.95 2.46
N LEU A 15 -17.73 0.01 2.49
CA LEU A 15 -17.95 -1.41 2.72
C LEU A 15 -17.05 -1.87 3.86
N PRO A 16 -17.56 -2.70 4.79
CA PRO A 16 -16.74 -3.21 5.87
C PRO A 16 -15.66 -4.16 5.34
N TYR A 17 -14.46 -4.08 5.89
CA TYR A 17 -13.46 -5.11 5.69
C TYR A 17 -13.92 -6.44 6.33
N PRO A 18 -13.52 -7.59 5.77
CA PRO A 18 -13.70 -8.87 6.45
C PRO A 18 -13.05 -8.89 7.83
N PRO A 19 -13.47 -9.78 8.75
CA PRO A 19 -12.82 -9.92 10.05
C PRO A 19 -11.31 -10.19 9.92
N VAL A 20 -10.50 -9.41 10.62
CA VAL A 20 -9.03 -9.56 10.65
C VAL A 20 -8.63 -10.65 11.65
N HIS A 21 -8.92 -11.90 11.29
CA HIS A 21 -8.68 -13.05 12.13
C HIS A 21 -8.14 -14.25 11.32
N ALA A 22 -6.98 -14.76 11.72
CA ALA A 22 -6.37 -15.94 11.13
C ALA A 22 -6.96 -17.23 11.70
N GLU A 23 -7.57 -18.05 10.84
CA GLU A 23 -8.11 -19.37 11.22
C GLU A 23 -7.05 -20.49 11.25
N THR A 24 -5.86 -20.22 10.69
CA THR A 24 -4.76 -21.19 10.57
C THR A 24 -3.41 -20.52 10.70
N LYS A 25 -2.39 -21.29 11.07
CA LYS A 25 -0.98 -20.89 11.10
C LYS A 25 -0.17 -21.51 9.98
N LYS A 26 -0.82 -21.85 8.86
CA LYS A 26 -0.13 -22.44 7.71
C LYS A 26 0.97 -21.49 7.22
N TYR A 27 2.19 -22.01 7.15
CA TYR A 27 3.38 -21.23 6.81
C TYR A 27 3.23 -20.43 5.51
N ASP A 28 2.70 -21.05 4.45
CA ASP A 28 2.54 -20.38 3.15
C ASP A 28 1.63 -19.15 3.22
N TYR A 29 0.57 -19.20 4.05
CA TYR A 29 -0.35 -18.07 4.23
C TYR A 29 0.29 -16.99 5.09
N ALA A 30 0.94 -17.38 6.18
CA ALA A 30 1.69 -16.46 7.04
C ALA A 30 2.77 -15.71 6.25
N TYR A 31 3.44 -16.42 5.35
CA TYR A 31 4.41 -15.87 4.43
C TYR A 31 3.77 -14.94 3.39
N ALA A 32 2.63 -15.30 2.82
CA ALA A 32 1.88 -14.42 1.92
C ALA A 32 1.52 -13.10 2.61
N MET A 33 0.99 -13.16 3.84
CA MET A 33 0.70 -11.97 4.65
C MET A 33 1.97 -11.13 4.89
N LEU A 34 3.06 -11.76 5.35
CA LEU A 34 4.35 -11.08 5.56
C LEU A 34 4.87 -10.39 4.28
N SER A 35 4.71 -11.05 3.12
CA SER A 35 5.20 -10.52 1.84
C SER A 35 4.48 -9.25 1.40
N ASN A 36 3.26 -8.99 1.89
CA ASN A 36 2.53 -7.74 1.65
C ASN A 36 2.92 -6.63 2.62
N ILE A 37 3.71 -6.91 3.64
CA ILE A 37 4.14 -5.89 4.61
C ILE A 37 5.37 -5.14 4.10
N GLY A 38 6.48 -5.86 3.82
CA GLY A 38 7.80 -5.24 3.64
C GLY A 38 8.62 -5.71 2.44
N SER A 39 7.99 -6.34 1.44
CA SER A 39 8.67 -6.67 0.17
C SER A 39 8.75 -5.45 -0.77
N GLY A 40 9.39 -5.62 -1.93
CA GLY A 40 9.50 -4.54 -2.94
C GLY A 40 8.15 -4.03 -3.42
N ASN A 41 7.18 -4.94 -3.60
CA ASN A 41 5.78 -4.60 -3.90
C ASN A 41 4.91 -5.01 -2.70
N SER A 42 4.69 -4.06 -1.79
CA SER A 42 4.04 -4.23 -0.49
C SER A 42 3.27 -2.98 -0.11
N GLU A 43 2.41 -3.08 0.92
CA GLU A 43 1.65 -1.95 1.43
C GLU A 43 2.57 -0.87 2.00
N MET A 44 3.72 -1.22 2.60
CA MET A 44 4.70 -0.22 3.04
C MET A 44 5.31 0.56 1.85
N SER A 45 5.56 -0.11 0.72
CA SER A 45 5.98 0.57 -0.51
C SER A 45 4.92 1.55 -1.00
N ALA A 46 3.65 1.13 -1.02
CA ALA A 46 2.51 1.93 -1.46
C ALA A 46 2.29 3.16 -0.54
N VAL A 47 2.22 2.95 0.78
CA VAL A 47 2.17 4.02 1.80
C VAL A 47 3.26 5.06 1.57
N SER A 48 4.53 4.60 1.48
CA SER A 48 5.66 5.51 1.34
C SER A 48 5.64 6.28 0.03
N LEU A 49 5.25 5.62 -1.08
CA LEU A 49 5.20 6.23 -2.40
C LEU A 49 4.07 7.25 -2.49
N TYR A 50 2.88 6.91 -2.02
CA TYR A 50 1.70 7.79 -2.09
C TYR A 50 1.82 8.98 -1.14
N PHE A 51 2.44 8.78 0.04
CA PHE A 51 2.87 9.91 0.86
C PHE A 51 3.79 10.85 0.08
N TYR A 52 4.85 10.34 -0.55
CA TYR A 52 5.76 11.17 -1.36
C TYR A 52 5.05 11.90 -2.50
N ASN A 53 4.22 11.18 -3.27
CA ASN A 53 3.45 11.73 -4.39
C ASN A 53 2.53 12.86 -3.93
N SER A 54 1.88 12.70 -2.78
CA SER A 54 1.01 13.75 -2.21
C SER A 54 1.78 15.03 -1.90
N VAL A 55 3.03 14.92 -1.44
CA VAL A 55 3.87 16.07 -1.12
C VAL A 55 4.35 16.77 -2.39
N ILE A 56 4.89 16.03 -3.37
CA ILE A 56 5.48 16.65 -4.56
C ILE A 56 4.46 17.25 -5.53
N LEU A 57 3.23 16.73 -5.53
CA LEU A 57 2.16 17.22 -6.41
C LEU A 57 1.40 18.41 -5.81
N LYS A 58 1.58 18.72 -4.52
CA LYS A 58 0.72 19.66 -3.78
C LYS A 58 0.63 21.06 -4.39
N ALA A 59 1.73 21.56 -4.95
CA ALA A 59 1.79 22.93 -5.48
C ALA A 59 1.10 23.08 -6.85
N GLU A 60 1.24 22.09 -7.73
CA GLU A 60 0.79 22.19 -9.14
C GLU A 60 -0.46 21.35 -9.43
N TYR A 61 -0.73 20.32 -8.62
CA TYR A 61 -1.74 19.28 -8.87
C TYR A 61 -2.47 18.92 -7.57
N ALA A 62 -3.06 19.92 -6.91
CA ALA A 62 -3.64 19.79 -5.57
C ALA A 62 -4.69 18.67 -5.44
N ASP A 63 -5.49 18.42 -6.48
CA ASP A 63 -6.53 17.37 -6.46
C ASP A 63 -5.91 15.97 -6.46
N PHE A 64 -4.88 15.75 -7.29
CA PHE A 64 -4.10 14.51 -7.28
C PHE A 64 -3.34 14.34 -5.97
N ALA A 65 -2.78 15.42 -5.43
CA ALA A 65 -2.09 15.40 -4.15
C ALA A 65 -3.01 14.94 -3.01
N ARG A 66 -4.25 15.46 -2.96
CA ARG A 66 -5.28 15.01 -2.00
C ARG A 66 -5.61 13.53 -2.20
N CYS A 67 -5.84 13.10 -3.45
CA CYS A 67 -6.11 11.70 -3.78
C CYS A 67 -5.01 10.76 -3.28
N PHE A 68 -3.73 11.06 -3.56
CA PHE A 68 -2.61 10.25 -3.08
C PHE A 68 -2.48 10.26 -1.56
N HIS A 69 -2.79 11.38 -0.90
CA HIS A 69 -2.81 11.42 0.56
C HIS A 69 -3.87 10.47 1.12
N ASP A 70 -5.10 10.54 0.61
CA ASP A 70 -6.21 9.69 1.06
C ASP A 70 -5.92 8.22 0.79
N ILE A 71 -5.40 7.88 -0.39
CA ILE A 71 -4.97 6.51 -0.72
C ILE A 71 -3.86 6.05 0.24
N SER A 72 -2.88 6.90 0.57
CA SER A 72 -1.80 6.50 1.50
C SER A 72 -2.32 6.11 2.90
N ILE A 73 -3.44 6.69 3.34
CA ILE A 73 -4.11 6.34 4.60
C ILE A 73 -4.80 4.96 4.46
N ILE A 74 -5.44 4.70 3.32
CA ILE A 74 -6.03 3.39 3.03
C ILE A 74 -4.94 2.29 2.97
N GLU A 75 -3.82 2.54 2.33
CA GLU A 75 -2.71 1.56 2.29
C GLU A 75 -2.09 1.34 3.68
N MET A 76 -2.11 2.35 4.56
CA MET A 76 -1.70 2.16 5.95
C MET A 76 -2.65 1.20 6.69
N HIS A 77 -3.94 1.28 6.39
CA HIS A 77 -4.91 0.34 6.94
C HIS A 77 -4.72 -1.07 6.37
N HIS A 78 -4.44 -1.22 5.07
CA HIS A 78 -4.06 -2.52 4.49
C HIS A 78 -2.79 -3.10 5.13
N LEU A 79 -1.78 -2.26 5.36
CA LEU A 79 -0.55 -2.64 6.05
C LEU A 79 -0.84 -3.19 7.46
N ASP A 80 -1.71 -2.53 8.22
CA ASP A 80 -2.14 -2.97 9.54
C ASP A 80 -2.86 -4.32 9.50
N ILE A 81 -3.75 -4.53 8.53
CA ILE A 81 -4.44 -5.81 8.32
C ILE A 81 -3.42 -6.94 8.08
N PHE A 82 -2.49 -6.76 7.14
CA PHE A 82 -1.49 -7.80 6.83
C PHE A 82 -0.53 -8.06 7.98
N ALA A 83 -0.10 -7.01 8.69
CA ALA A 83 0.74 -7.13 9.88
C ALA A 83 0.04 -7.90 11.00
N THR A 84 -1.23 -7.59 11.25
CA THR A 84 -2.05 -8.27 12.25
C THR A 84 -2.22 -9.75 11.92
N LEU A 85 -2.58 -10.08 10.67
CA LEU A 85 -2.73 -11.47 10.23
C LEU A 85 -1.41 -12.23 10.31
N SER A 86 -0.31 -11.64 9.85
CA SER A 86 1.03 -12.26 9.92
C SER A 86 1.43 -12.55 11.37
N TYR A 87 1.17 -11.61 12.29
CA TYR A 87 1.43 -11.78 13.71
C TYR A 87 0.59 -12.90 14.35
N GLN A 88 -0.71 -12.93 14.09
CA GLN A 88 -1.61 -13.99 14.56
C GLN A 88 -1.15 -15.39 14.08
N MET A 89 -0.56 -15.46 12.88
CA MET A 89 -0.02 -16.69 12.29
C MET A 89 1.36 -17.09 12.83
N GLY A 90 1.99 -16.27 13.70
CA GLY A 90 3.24 -16.57 14.39
C GLY A 90 4.50 -15.96 13.78
N PHE A 91 4.36 -15.01 12.87
CA PHE A 91 5.48 -14.28 12.28
C PHE A 91 5.72 -12.94 13.02
N ASP A 92 6.93 -12.40 12.87
CA ASP A 92 7.31 -11.10 13.44
C ASP A 92 7.29 -10.02 12.33
N PRO A 93 6.33 -9.08 12.29
CA PRO A 93 6.03 -8.25 11.13
C PRO A 93 6.86 -6.95 11.03
N ARG A 94 8.18 -6.99 11.28
CA ARG A 94 9.08 -5.80 11.33
C ARG A 94 9.37 -5.11 9.98
N LEU A 95 8.39 -5.02 9.07
CA LEU A 95 8.55 -4.47 7.73
C LEU A 95 9.69 -5.15 6.95
N TRP A 96 9.68 -6.47 6.90
CA TRP A 96 10.65 -7.27 6.14
C TRP A 96 9.92 -8.38 5.42
N SER A 97 10.61 -8.99 4.46
CA SER A 97 10.12 -10.15 3.73
C SER A 97 11.20 -11.23 3.68
N LEU A 98 10.84 -12.46 3.29
CA LEU A 98 11.83 -13.49 2.97
C LEU A 98 12.16 -13.42 1.48
N LYS A 99 13.42 -13.19 1.16
CA LYS A 99 13.94 -13.29 -0.21
C LYS A 99 15.07 -14.32 -0.19
N ASN A 100 14.94 -15.39 -0.97
CA ASN A 100 15.89 -16.52 -0.97
C ASN A 100 16.16 -17.07 0.45
N ASN A 101 15.11 -17.25 1.26
CA ASN A 101 15.18 -17.64 2.67
C ASN A 101 15.95 -16.69 3.62
N CYS A 102 16.38 -15.52 3.14
CA CYS A 102 16.98 -14.49 3.97
C CYS A 102 15.97 -13.41 4.30
N LYS A 103 16.00 -12.95 5.56
CA LYS A 103 15.22 -11.79 6.01
C LYS A 103 15.78 -10.54 5.35
N GLN A 104 14.96 -9.81 4.60
CA GLN A 104 15.34 -8.53 4.02
C GLN A 104 14.37 -7.45 4.48
N TYR A 105 14.89 -6.47 5.22
CA TYR A 105 14.13 -5.28 5.60
C TYR A 105 13.70 -4.51 4.36
N TRP A 106 12.49 -4.00 4.43
CA TRP A 106 11.99 -3.02 3.48
C TRP A 106 12.94 -1.82 3.44
N SER A 107 13.18 -1.32 2.23
CA SER A 107 13.98 -0.13 2.00
C SER A 107 13.18 0.83 1.14
N PRO A 108 13.19 2.14 1.43
CA PRO A 108 12.59 3.13 0.55
C PRO A 108 13.18 3.11 -0.88
N SER A 109 14.38 2.53 -1.05
CA SER A 109 14.98 2.31 -2.38
C SER A 109 14.20 1.32 -3.27
N TYR A 110 13.18 0.64 -2.75
CA TYR A 110 12.30 -0.21 -3.55
C TYR A 110 11.31 0.61 -4.38
N ASN A 111 11.02 1.84 -3.97
CA ASN A 111 10.13 2.73 -4.69
C ASN A 111 10.85 3.40 -5.87
N ASN A 112 10.13 3.53 -6.97
CA ASN A 112 10.49 4.45 -8.05
C ASN A 112 9.80 5.80 -7.79
N TYR A 113 10.55 6.89 -7.91
CA TYR A 113 10.10 8.24 -7.56
C TYR A 113 10.03 9.16 -8.79
N PRO A 114 9.09 8.94 -9.73
CA PRO A 114 8.88 9.84 -10.85
C PRO A 114 8.39 11.21 -10.35
N ARG A 115 8.63 12.26 -11.14
CA ARG A 115 8.18 13.63 -10.80
C ARG A 115 7.22 14.25 -11.79
N LYS A 116 7.12 13.72 -13.02
CA LYS A 116 6.10 14.19 -13.97
C LYS A 116 4.77 13.53 -13.63
N VAL A 117 3.70 14.32 -13.54
CA VAL A 117 2.37 13.85 -13.10
C VAL A 117 1.90 12.58 -13.82
N ARG A 118 2.11 12.50 -15.14
CA ARG A 118 1.77 11.30 -15.93
C ARG A 118 2.56 10.07 -15.48
N GLU A 119 3.87 10.20 -15.32
CA GLU A 119 4.75 9.12 -14.88
C GLU A 119 4.42 8.69 -13.44
N VAL A 120 4.03 9.63 -12.57
CA VAL A 120 3.57 9.35 -11.19
C VAL A 120 2.32 8.46 -11.19
N ILE A 121 1.32 8.82 -12.00
CA ILE A 121 0.07 8.05 -12.11
C ILE A 121 0.34 6.68 -12.73
N GLU A 122 1.09 6.62 -13.84
CA GLU A 122 1.43 5.36 -14.51
C GLU A 122 2.24 4.42 -13.60
N ASN A 123 3.15 4.95 -12.79
CA ASN A 123 3.92 4.15 -11.83
C ASN A 123 3.04 3.58 -10.71
N SER A 124 2.08 4.37 -10.23
CA SER A 124 1.13 3.98 -9.18
C SER A 124 0.20 2.85 -9.67
N ILE A 125 -0.38 3.01 -10.86
CA ILE A 125 -1.23 1.97 -11.49
C ILE A 125 -0.45 0.66 -11.66
N LYS A 126 0.80 0.71 -12.14
CA LYS A 126 1.64 -0.49 -12.28
C LYS A 126 1.93 -1.18 -10.95
N GLY A 127 2.08 -0.40 -9.87
CA GLY A 127 2.22 -0.90 -8.51
C GLY A 127 0.99 -1.67 -8.06
N GLU A 128 -0.20 -1.07 -8.20
CA GLU A 128 -1.48 -1.69 -7.86
C GLU A 128 -1.75 -2.95 -8.69
N GLU A 129 -1.53 -2.90 -10.01
CA GLU A 129 -1.66 -4.09 -10.86
C GLU A 129 -0.69 -5.21 -10.43
N ALA A 130 0.51 -4.86 -9.98
CA ALA A 130 1.46 -5.83 -9.45
C ALA A 130 1.02 -6.39 -8.10
N ALA A 131 0.35 -5.59 -7.25
CA ALA A 131 -0.20 -6.04 -5.99
C ALA A 131 -1.36 -7.01 -6.23
N ILE A 132 -2.30 -6.67 -7.13
CA ILE A 132 -3.42 -7.52 -7.55
C ILE A 132 -2.92 -8.88 -8.06
N ARG A 133 -1.88 -8.90 -8.89
CA ARG A 133 -1.28 -10.16 -9.38
C ARG A 133 -0.70 -11.06 -8.29
N LYS A 134 -0.47 -10.57 -7.07
CA LYS A 134 -0.06 -11.42 -5.94
C LYS A 134 -1.23 -12.19 -5.32
N TYR A 135 -2.47 -11.76 -5.56
CA TYR A 135 -3.68 -12.32 -4.96
C TYR A 135 -4.42 -13.30 -5.87
N ILE A 136 -4.11 -13.33 -7.17
CA ILE A 136 -4.69 -14.21 -8.19
C ILE A 136 -3.77 -15.41 -8.42
#